data_AF-A0A7K2KS73-F1
#
_entry.id   AF-A0A7K2KS73-F1
#
_cell.length_a   1.000
_cell.length_b   1.000
_cell.length_c   1.000
_cell.angle_alpha   90.00
_cell.angle_beta   90.00
_cell.angle_gamma   90.00
#
_symmetry.space_group_name_H-M   'P 1'
#
loop_
_entity.id
_entity.type
_entity.pdbx_description
1 polymer ?
#
loop_
_entity_poly.entity_id
_entity_poly.type
_entity_poly.pdbx_seq_one_letter_code
_entity_poly.pdbx_strand_id
1 'polypeptide(L)'
;VGEAALKISGHPATVNCRLTHVYPDGAAPYFTVLAAGRPGDEVAFWDELKAVAGEVLLRHRATITHHHAVGRDHRPGYDRQRPEPFALALRAAKGALDPHGILNPGVLVD
;
A
#
# COMPACT_ATOMS: atom_id res chain seq x y z
N VAL A 1 -12.15 -0.61 -7.09
CA VAL A 1 -11.39 0.66 -7.22
C VAL A 1 -12.08 1.64 -8.15
N GLY A 2 -12.30 1.31 -9.43
CA GLY A 2 -13.00 2.22 -10.36
C GLY A 2 -14.37 2.69 -9.89
N GLU A 3 -15.20 1.78 -9.37
CA GLU A 3 -16.51 2.12 -8.78
C GLU A 3 -16.38 3.05 -7.55
N ALA A 4 -15.35 2.84 -6.72
CA ALA A 4 -15.10 3.69 -5.57
C ALA A 4 -14.67 5.10 -6.02
N ALA A 5 -13.78 5.20 -7.01
CA ALA A 5 -13.40 6.48 -7.58
C ALA A 5 -14.61 7.24 -8.11
N LEU A 6 -15.50 6.58 -8.87
CA LEU A 6 -16.75 7.20 -9.33
C LEU A 6 -17.62 7.70 -8.18
N LYS A 7 -17.77 6.89 -7.13
CA LYS A 7 -18.57 7.27 -5.96
C LYS A 7 -17.99 8.45 -5.18
N ILE A 8 -16.66 8.51 -5.06
CA ILE A 8 -15.95 9.51 -4.26
C ILE A 8 -15.79 10.84 -5.03
N SER A 9 -15.38 10.78 -6.30
CA SER A 9 -15.10 11.98 -7.10
C SER A 9 -16.23 12.44 -8.01
N GLY A 10 -17.26 11.60 -8.22
CA GLY A 10 -18.30 11.83 -9.23
C GLY A 10 -17.84 11.60 -10.67
N HIS A 11 -16.60 11.16 -10.89
CA HIS A 11 -16.01 10.97 -12.22
C HIS A 11 -15.48 9.54 -12.38
N PRO A 12 -15.68 8.90 -13.55
CA PRO A 12 -15.11 7.58 -13.80
C PRO A 12 -13.58 7.63 -13.77
N ALA A 13 -12.97 6.61 -13.18
CA ALA A 13 -11.53 6.41 -13.22
C ALA A 13 -11.12 5.45 -14.35
N THR A 14 -9.95 5.68 -14.93
CA THR A 14 -9.28 4.71 -15.80
C THR A 14 -8.44 3.79 -14.93
N VAL A 15 -8.77 2.50 -14.93
CA VAL A 15 -7.98 1.47 -14.26
C VAL A 15 -7.45 0.50 -15.31
N ASN A 16 -6.13 0.44 -15.43
CA ASN A 16 -5.44 -0.53 -16.29
C ASN A 16 -4.64 -1.51 -15.42
N CYS A 17 -4.46 -2.73 -15.91
CA CYS A 17 -3.61 -3.75 -15.29
C CYS A 17 -2.71 -4.37 -16.37
N ARG A 18 -1.43 -4.54 -16.04
CA ARG A 18 -0.49 -5.38 -16.79
C ARG A 18 0.24 -6.33 -15.86
N LEU A 19 0.62 -7.51 -16.36
CA LEU A 19 1.54 -8.38 -15.62
C LEU A 19 2.97 -7.94 -15.93
N THR A 20 3.75 -7.69 -14.88
CA THR A 20 5.16 -7.24 -15.03
C THR A 20 6.17 -8.35 -14.80
N HIS A 21 5.79 -9.33 -13.98
CA HIS A 21 6.60 -10.48 -13.64
C HIS A 21 5.69 -11.70 -13.55
N VAL A 22 6.23 -12.88 -13.86
CA VAL A 22 5.56 -14.16 -13.73
C VAL A 22 6.51 -15.14 -13.07
N TYR A 23 6.00 -15.86 -12.08
CA TYR A 23 6.67 -16.87 -11.28
C TYR A 23 5.85 -18.17 -11.31
N PRO A 24 6.43 -19.32 -10.92
CA PRO A 24 5.70 -20.59 -10.91
C PRO A 24 4.43 -20.59 -10.05
N ASP A 25 4.39 -19.74 -9.02
CA ASP A 25 3.32 -19.63 -8.03
C ASP A 25 2.42 -18.40 -8.21
N GLY A 26 2.68 -17.56 -9.22
CA GLY A 26 1.82 -16.40 -9.50
C GLY A 26 2.47 -15.33 -10.36
N ALA A 27 1.70 -14.31 -10.71
CA ALA A 27 2.19 -13.14 -11.45
C ALA A 27 2.11 -11.88 -10.60
N ALA A 28 2.91 -10.87 -10.96
CA ALA A 28 2.88 -9.54 -10.35
C ALA A 28 2.04 -8.57 -11.20
N PRO A 29 0.73 -8.39 -10.91
CA PRO A 29 -0.08 -7.39 -11.56
C PRO A 29 0.35 -5.99 -11.14
N TYR A 30 0.48 -5.12 -12.12
CA TYR A 30 0.80 -3.71 -11.97
C TYR A 30 -0.38 -2.88 -12.44
N PHE A 31 -1.00 -2.17 -11.50
CA PHE A 31 -2.16 -1.35 -11.76
C PHE A 31 -1.75 0.10 -12.02
N THR A 32 -2.32 0.69 -13.07
CA THR A 32 -2.35 2.13 -13.24
C THR A 32 -3.77 2.60 -12.93
N VAL A 33 -3.91 3.53 -11.98
CA VAL A 33 -5.19 4.14 -11.61
C VAL A 33 -5.09 5.63 -11.89
N LEU A 34 -5.94 6.12 -12.79
CA LEU A 34 -6.09 7.54 -13.08
C LEU A 34 -7.52 7.95 -12.71
N ALA A 35 -7.65 8.86 -11.75
CA ALA A 35 -8.93 9.37 -11.30
C ALA A 35 -8.88 10.90 -11.27
N ALA A 36 -10.01 11.56 -11.55
CA ALA A 36 -10.12 12.99 -11.28
C ALA A 36 -10.07 13.20 -9.77
N GLY A 37 -9.07 13.96 -9.30
CA GLY A 37 -8.95 14.35 -7.90
C GLY A 37 -10.03 15.35 -7.49
N ARG A 38 -10.15 15.58 -6.17
CA ARG A 38 -10.94 16.67 -5.60
C ARG A 38 -10.05 17.90 -5.43
N PRO A 39 -10.31 19.02 -6.13
CA PRO A 39 -9.49 20.22 -6.00
C PRO A 39 -9.40 20.72 -4.56
N GLY A 40 -8.18 20.96 -4.08
CA GLY A 40 -7.89 21.40 -2.71
C GLY A 40 -7.91 20.29 -1.65
N ASP A 41 -8.13 19.04 -2.06
CA ASP A 41 -8.13 17.88 -1.18
C ASP A 41 -7.60 16.61 -1.88
N GLU A 42 -6.63 16.81 -2.76
CA GLU A 42 -6.13 15.78 -3.67
C GLU A 42 -5.45 14.63 -2.91
N VAL A 43 -4.74 14.95 -1.82
CA VAL A 43 -4.03 13.96 -1.00
C VAL A 43 -5.02 13.09 -0.23
N ALA A 44 -5.98 13.68 0.49
CA ALA A 44 -6.95 12.88 1.26
C ALA A 44 -7.85 12.06 0.33
N PHE A 45 -8.22 12.62 -0.83
CA PHE A 45 -8.91 11.88 -1.89
C PHE A 45 -8.09 10.65 -2.33
N TRP A 46 -6.80 10.83 -2.58
CA TRP A 46 -5.93 9.74 -2.99
C TRP A 46 -5.77 8.70 -1.88
N ASP A 47 -5.62 9.12 -0.63
CA ASP A 47 -5.53 8.24 0.53
C ASP A 47 -6.79 7.37 0.68
N GLU A 48 -7.99 7.95 0.48
CA GLU A 48 -9.25 7.21 0.49
C GLU A 48 -9.28 6.14 -0.62
N LEU A 49 -8.91 6.52 -1.85
CA LEU A 49 -8.88 5.60 -2.99
C LEU A 49 -7.83 4.50 -2.80
N LYS A 50 -6.68 4.83 -2.21
CA LYS A 50 -5.60 3.90 -1.88
C LYS A 50 -5.99 2.92 -0.79
N ALA A 51 -6.69 3.37 0.26
CA ALA A 51 -7.25 2.49 1.26
C ALA A 51 -8.20 1.46 0.64
N VAL A 52 -9.08 1.90 -0.27
CA VAL A 52 -9.95 0.98 -1.03
C VAL A 52 -9.13 -0.02 -1.85
N ALA A 53 -8.08 0.42 -2.53
CA ALA A 53 -7.21 -0.49 -3.28
C ALA A 53 -6.53 -1.52 -2.37
N GLY A 54 -6.03 -1.10 -1.21
CA GLY A 54 -5.45 -1.99 -0.19
C GLY A 54 -6.43 -3.04 0.32
N GLU A 55 -7.68 -2.64 0.62
CA GLU A 55 -8.72 -3.60 1.03
C GLU A 55 -9.08 -4.60 -0.06
N VAL A 56 -9.10 -4.18 -1.32
CA VAL A 56 -9.30 -5.09 -2.46
C VAL A 56 -8.17 -6.12 -2.51
N LEU A 57 -6.91 -5.69 -2.41
CA LEU A 57 -5.77 -6.63 -2.38
C LEU A 57 -5.90 -7.64 -1.24
N LEU A 58 -6.20 -7.16 -0.02
CA LEU A 58 -6.34 -8.01 1.16
C LEU A 58 -7.48 -9.02 1.03
N ARG A 59 -8.65 -8.59 0.52
CA ARG A 59 -9.80 -9.46 0.26
C ARG A 59 -9.47 -10.59 -0.72
N HIS A 60 -8.66 -10.28 -1.72
CA HIS A 60 -8.22 -11.25 -2.73
C HIS A 60 -6.93 -12.00 -2.33
N ARG A 61 -6.45 -11.83 -1.09
CA ARG A 61 -5.21 -12.45 -0.58
C ARG A 61 -3.95 -12.11 -1.40
N ALA A 62 -3.97 -10.98 -2.10
CA ALA A 62 -2.79 -10.45 -2.78
C ALA A 62 -1.87 -9.76 -1.77
N THR A 63 -0.56 -9.74 -2.05
CA THR A 63 0.40 -9.00 -1.22
C THR A 63 0.18 -7.48 -1.40
N ILE A 64 0.38 -6.70 -0.34
CA ILE A 64 0.21 -5.24 -0.37
C ILE A 64 1.22 -4.54 -1.29
N THR A 65 2.36 -5.19 -1.50
CA THR A 65 3.44 -4.72 -2.37
C THR A 65 4.16 -5.92 -2.98
N HIS A 66 4.75 -5.71 -4.15
CA HIS A 66 5.71 -6.64 -4.78
C HIS A 66 7.12 -6.06 -4.71
N HIS A 67 7.33 -4.85 -5.25
CA HIS A 67 8.66 -4.24 -5.33
C HIS A 67 8.71 -2.75 -4.95
N HIS A 68 7.57 -2.11 -4.65
CA HIS A 68 7.55 -0.70 -4.22
C HIS A 68 7.95 -0.50 -2.75
N ALA A 69 8.23 -1.60 -2.04
CA ALA A 69 8.35 -1.63 -0.59
C ALA A 69 7.06 -1.16 0.11
N VAL A 70 7.15 -0.99 1.44
CA VAL A 70 5.99 -0.71 2.29
C VAL A 70 5.81 0.81 2.47
N GLY A 71 6.82 1.49 3.02
CA GLY A 71 6.72 2.91 3.36
C GLY A 71 5.60 3.19 4.37
N ARG A 72 5.13 4.44 4.46
CA ARG A 72 3.94 4.79 5.26
C ARG A 72 2.64 4.39 4.54
N ASP A 73 2.63 4.55 3.23
CA ASP A 73 1.46 4.35 2.36
C ASP A 73 0.91 2.91 2.43
N HIS A 74 1.78 1.89 2.39
CA HIS A 74 1.36 0.49 2.47
C HIS A 74 1.44 -0.09 3.88
N ARG A 75 1.85 0.69 4.90
CA ARG A 75 2.06 0.20 6.27
C ARG A 75 0.82 -0.46 6.86
N PRO A 76 -0.40 0.11 6.75
CA PRO A 76 -1.60 -0.52 7.31
C PRO A 76 -1.87 -1.91 6.73
N GLY A 77 -1.65 -2.09 5.42
CA GLY A 77 -1.80 -3.39 4.76
C GLY A 77 -0.67 -4.36 5.15
N TYR A 78 0.56 -3.88 5.26
CA TYR A 78 1.70 -4.68 5.69
C TYR A 78 1.53 -5.21 7.11
N ASP A 79 1.09 -4.39 8.06
CA ASP A 79 0.88 -4.83 9.44
C ASP A 79 -0.16 -5.94 9.56
N ARG A 80 -1.16 -5.97 8.67
CA ARG A 80 -2.16 -7.04 8.60
C ARG A 80 -1.65 -8.32 7.94
N GLN A 81 -0.65 -8.22 7.07
CA GLN A 81 -0.07 -9.36 6.35
C GLN A 81 1.16 -9.95 7.07
N ARG A 82 1.89 -9.13 7.83
CA ARG A 82 3.11 -9.52 8.52
C ARG A 82 2.79 -10.22 9.85
N PRO A 83 3.27 -11.46 10.07
CA PRO A 83 3.16 -12.10 11.38
C PRO A 83 3.96 -11.38 12.48
N GLU A 84 3.50 -11.49 13.72
CA GLU A 84 4.11 -10.79 14.87
C GLU A 84 5.60 -11.12 15.10
N PRO A 85 6.10 -12.36 14.93
CA PRO A 85 7.53 -12.63 15.11
C PRO A 85 8.44 -11.81 14.17
N PHE A 86 7.99 -11.53 12.95
CA PHE A 86 8.72 -10.66 12.02
C PHE A 86 8.68 -9.19 12.47
N ALA A 87 7.56 -8.75 13.05
CA ALA A 87 7.45 -7.41 13.64
C ALA A 87 8.49 -7.23 14.75
N LEU A 88 8.56 -8.20 15.65
CA LEU A 88 9.50 -8.20 16.78
C LEU A 88 10.95 -8.16 16.30
N ALA A 89 11.32 -9.02 15.34
CA ALA A 89 12.67 -9.05 14.80
C ALA A 89 13.08 -7.71 14.18
N LEU A 90 12.20 -7.07 13.41
CA LEU A 90 12.48 -5.76 12.79
C LEU A 90 12.61 -4.65 13.83
N ARG A 91 11.74 -4.62 14.86
CA ARG A 91 11.85 -3.64 15.96
C ARG A 91 13.13 -3.81 16.75
N ALA A 92 13.53 -5.05 17.05
CA ALA A 92 14.78 -5.34 17.75
C ALA A 92 16.01 -4.88 16.94
N ALA A 93 16.04 -5.20 15.63
CA ALA A 93 17.10 -4.74 14.75
C ALA A 93 17.16 -3.21 14.66
N LYS A 94 16.00 -2.54 14.54
CA LYS A 94 15.91 -1.07 14.53
C LYS A 94 16.45 -0.47 15.83
N GLY A 95 16.06 -1.00 16.98
CA GLY A 95 16.53 -0.51 18.28
C GLY A 95 18.03 -0.71 18.49
N ALA A 96 18.60 -1.80 17.98
CA ALA A 96 20.04 -2.04 18.08
C ALA A 96 20.87 -1.14 17.15
N LEU A 97 20.39 -0.88 15.94
CA LEU A 97 21.12 -0.14 14.91
C LEU A 97 20.86 1.37 14.92
N ASP A 98 19.72 1.80 15.45
CA ASP A 98 19.33 3.21 15.55
C ASP A 98 18.62 3.47 16.90
N PRO A 99 19.37 3.39 18.01
CA PRO A 99 18.81 3.51 19.37
C PRO A 99 18.20 4.89 19.67
N HIS A 100 18.51 5.91 18.85
CA HIS A 100 17.97 7.26 18.97
C HIS A 100 16.90 7.59 17.92
N GLY A 101 16.53 6.63 17.07
CA GLY A 101 15.43 6.78 16.11
C GLY A 101 15.66 7.85 15.02
N ILE A 102 16.91 8.15 14.66
CA ILE A 102 17.25 9.23 13.72
C ILE A 102 16.92 8.82 12.27
N LEU A 103 17.08 7.55 11.93
CA LEU A 103 16.99 7.04 10.57
C LEU A 103 15.53 6.77 10.18
N ASN A 104 14.86 7.79 9.64
CA ASN A 104 13.51 7.72 9.07
C ASN A 104 12.43 7.22 10.07
N PRO A 105 12.16 7.99 11.15
CA PRO A 105 11.31 7.58 12.27
C PRO A 105 9.86 7.33 11.84
N GLY A 106 9.20 6.31 12.40
CA GLY A 106 7.76 6.09 12.23
C GLY A 106 7.32 5.48 10.89
N VAL A 107 8.24 4.96 10.07
CA VAL A 107 7.86 4.33 8.78
C VAL A 107 7.46 2.88 8.98
N LEU A 108 8.34 2.07 9.60
CA LEU A 108 8.07 0.67 9.90
C LEU A 108 8.11 0.32 11.39
N VAL A 109 8.56 1.23 12.22
CA VAL A 109 8.65 1.07 13.66
C VAL A 109 8.31 2.44 14.24
N ASP A 110 7.44 2.43 15.25
CA ASP A 110 7.03 3.60 15.99
C ASP A 110 8.06 3.94 17.07
#